data_AF-A0A0E2D465-F1
#
_entry.id   AF-A0A0E2D465-F1
#
_cell.length_a   1.000
_cell.length_b   1.000
_cell.length_c   1.000
_cell.angle_alpha   90.00
_cell.angle_beta   90.00
_cell.angle_gamma   90.00
#
_symmetry.space_group_name_H-M   'P 1'
#
loop_
_entity.id
_entity.type
_entity.pdbx_description
1 polymer ?
#
loop_
_entity_poly.entity_id
_entity_poly.type
_entity_poly.pdbx_seq_one_letter_code
_entity_poly.pdbx_strand_id
1 'polypeptide(L)' 'MGLMMLALAPGNEFKIQVEGEKEDEALEALSNIVNNDFV' A
#
# COMPACT_ATOMS: atom_id res chain seq x y z
N MET A 1 -6.14 5.39 11.28
CA MET A 1 -5.58 6.77 11.26
C MET A 1 -4.11 6.87 10.80
N GLY A 2 -3.41 5.77 10.47
CA GLY A 2 -1.94 5.79 10.24
C GLY A 2 -1.43 6.25 8.87
N LEU A 3 -2.10 5.91 7.76
CA LEU A 3 -1.58 6.17 6.40
C LEU A 3 -1.43 7.66 6.06
N MET A 4 -2.37 8.51 6.47
CA MET A 4 -2.30 9.96 6.22
C MET A 4 -1.13 10.64 6.94
N MET A 5 -0.61 10.05 8.03
CA MET A 5 0.50 10.63 8.79
C MET A 5 1.86 10.40 8.14
N LEU A 6 1.97 9.50 7.15
CA LEU A 6 3.22 9.25 6.43
C LEU A 6 3.59 10.38 5.45
N ALA A 7 2.67 11.31 5.16
CA ALA A 7 2.88 12.47 4.30
C ALA A 7 3.56 12.11 2.96
N LEU A 8 3.14 11.00 2.35
CA LEU A 8 3.69 10.53 1.08
C LEU A 8 3.34 11.52 -0.04
N ALA A 9 4.36 12.05 -0.70
CA ALA A 9 4.24 12.86 -1.90
C ALA A 9 4.50 12.00 -3.15
N PRO A 10 4.03 12.42 -4.35
CA PRO A 10 4.38 11.75 -5.59
C PRO A 10 5.90 11.59 -5.75
N GLY A 11 6.35 10.40 -6.10
CA GLY A 11 7.78 10.07 -6.24
C GLY A 11 8.46 9.56 -4.96
N ASN A 12 7.77 9.53 -3.82
CA ASN A 12 8.30 8.89 -2.62
C ASN A 12 8.28 7.36 -2.75
N GLU A 13 9.40 6.72 -2.44
CA GLU A 13 9.47 5.27 -2.30
C GLU A 13 9.04 4.83 -0.91
N PHE A 14 8.26 3.76 -0.82
CA PHE A 14 7.85 3.15 0.44
C PHE A 14 7.71 1.63 0.26
N LYS A 15 7.64 0.91 1.39
CA LYS A 15 7.46 -0.55 1.42
C LYS A 15 6.12 -0.91 2.05
N ILE A 16 5.41 -1.83 1.42
CA ILE A 16 4.22 -2.48 1.99
C ILE A 16 4.69 -3.81 2.60
N GLN A 17 4.26 -4.09 3.82
CA GLN A 17 4.44 -5.37 4.48
C GLN A 17 3.08 -5.84 4.98
N VAL A 18 2.78 -7.10 4.73
CA VAL A 18 1.54 -7.77 5.14
C VAL A 18 1.91 -9.03 5.91
N GLU A 19 1.07 -9.38 6.88
CA GLU A 19 1.20 -10.59 7.69
C GLU A 19 -0.20 -11.20 7.96
N GLY A 20 -0.35 -12.52 7.85
CA GLY A 20 -1.60 -13.26 8.04
C GLY A 20 -1.92 -14.33 6.99
N GLU A 21 -3.10 -14.97 7.13
CA GLU A 21 -3.50 -16.13 6.30
C GLU A 21 -3.67 -15.80 4.80
N LYS A 22 -3.86 -14.53 4.46
CA LYS A 22 -4.13 -14.03 3.10
C LYS A 22 -3.10 -12.98 2.65
N GLU A 23 -1.85 -13.12 3.10
CA GLU A 23 -0.77 -12.19 2.79
C GLU A 23 -0.63 -11.89 1.30
N ASP A 24 -0.63 -12.93 0.45
CA ASP A 24 -0.43 -12.78 -0.99
C ASP A 24 -1.58 -11.98 -1.65
N GLU A 25 -2.83 -12.36 -1.36
CA GLU A 25 -4.03 -11.68 -1.86
C GLU A 25 -4.06 -10.20 -1.40
N ALA A 26 -3.68 -9.95 -0.15
CA ALA A 26 -3.65 -8.61 0.42
C ALA A 26 -2.53 -7.76 -0.22
N LEU A 27 -1.35 -8.34 -0.43
CA LEU A 27 -0.24 -7.65 -1.08
C LEU A 27 -0.63 -7.26 -2.51
N GLU A 28 -1.18 -8.19 -3.28
CA GLU A 28 -1.59 -7.95 -4.66
C GLU A 28 -2.66 -6.85 -4.74
N ALA A 29 -3.69 -6.92 -3.89
CA ALA A 29 -4.74 -5.91 -3.86
C ALA A 29 -4.21 -4.52 -3.48
N LEU A 30 -3.35 -4.44 -2.46
CA LEU A 30 -2.76 -3.17 -2.02
C LEU A 30 -1.83 -2.58 -3.08
N SER A 31 -1.02 -3.40 -3.74
CA SER A 31 -0.17 -2.97 -4.86
C SER A 31 -0.99 -2.44 -6.03
N ASN A 32 -2.09 -3.12 -6.38
CA ASN A 32 -2.99 -2.68 -7.44
C ASN A 32 -3.63 -1.32 -7.11
N ILE A 33 -4.06 -1.10 -5.87
CA ILE A 33 -4.64 0.18 -5.46
C ILE A 33 -3.62 1.33 -5.60
N VAL A 34 -2.39 1.12 -5.13
CA VAL A 34 -1.34 2.16 -5.20
C VAL A 34 -0.94 2.48 -6.64
N ASN A 35 -0.78 1.45 -7.48
CA ASN A 35 -0.36 1.63 -8.88
C ASN A 35 -1.47 2.25 -9.77
N ASN A 36 -2.72 2.22 -9.32
CA ASN A 36 -3.85 2.84 -10.01
C ASN A 36 -4.29 4.16 -9.35
N ASP A 37 -3.40 4.82 -8.60
CA ASP A 37 -3.67 6.11 -7.93
C ASP A 37 -4.91 6.09 -7.02
N PHE A 38 -5.16 4.95 -6.36
CA PHE A 38 -6.29 4.75 -5.44
C PHE A 38 -7.68 4.86 -6.10
N VAL A 39 -7.78 4.59 -7.42
CA VAL A 39 -9.03 4.53 -8.20
C VAL A 39 -9.66 3.13 -8.16
#